data_AF-A0A8J7KKN2-F1
#
_entry.id   AF-A0A8J7KKN2-F1
#
_cell.length_a   1.000
_cell.length_b   1.000
_cell.length_c   1.000
_cell.angle_alpha   90.00
_cell.angle_beta   90.00
_cell.angle_gamma   90.00
#
_symmetry.space_group_name_H-M   'P 1'
#
loop_
_entity.id
_entity.type
_entity.pdbx_description
1 polymer ?
#
loop_
_entity_poly.entity_id
_entity_poly.type
_entity_poly.pdbx_seq_one_letter_code
_entity_poly.pdbx_strand_id
1 'polypeptide(L)'
;MIPPGVRRLPSGRLPANFTFAGKKYDGPRWTPRLVAKYPDGVTFTPDGYPNFSQYQWVGIPQVEFDPTFTGDRAKDDAIANRKAGIEDTPDGYTWHHHQDGRTMQLVPTDIHEAVRHAGGVAIVKGNDQ
;
A
#
# COMPACT_ATOMS: atom_id res chain seq x y z
N MET A 1 -0.18 -1.57 23.57
CA MET A 1 0.56 -2.83 23.35
C MET A 1 0.85 -2.97 21.86
N ILE A 2 2.04 -3.45 21.48
CA ILE A 2 2.39 -3.71 20.07
C ILE A 2 1.91 -5.13 19.72
N PRO A 3 1.09 -5.33 18.66
CA PRO A 3 0.68 -6.67 18.24
C PRO A 3 1.90 -7.55 17.90
N PRO A 4 1.89 -8.86 18.22
CA PRO A 4 3.07 -9.73 18.09
C PRO A 4 3.71 -9.80 16.69
N GLY A 5 2.91 -9.65 15.63
CA GLY A 5 3.41 -9.67 14.25
C GLY A 5 4.03 -8.37 13.78
N VAL A 6 3.80 -7.25 14.48
CA VAL A 6 4.23 -5.92 14.03
C VAL A 6 5.70 -5.70 14.34
N ARG A 7 6.46 -5.33 13.32
CA ARG A 7 7.87 -4.91 13.44
C ARG A 7 8.01 -3.41 13.24
N ARG A 8 9.08 -2.84 13.80
CA ARG A 8 9.46 -1.45 13.50
C ARG A 8 9.98 -1.38 12.07
N LEU A 9 9.70 -0.26 11.41
CA LEU A 9 10.34 0.13 10.16
C LEU A 9 11.85 0.32 10.40
N PRO A 10 12.70 0.32 9.36
CA PRO A 10 14.13 0.55 9.53
C PRO A 10 14.45 1.90 10.21
N SER A 11 13.58 2.90 10.03
CA SER A 11 13.62 4.18 10.77
C SER A 11 13.42 4.08 12.29
N GLY A 12 13.16 2.89 12.84
CA GLY A 12 12.81 2.65 14.26
C GLY A 12 11.36 2.98 14.64
N ARG A 13 10.59 3.61 13.74
CA ARG A 13 9.17 3.92 13.97
C ARG A 13 8.29 2.69 13.78
N LEU A 14 7.13 2.66 14.44
CA LEU A 14 6.11 1.67 14.12
C LEU A 14 5.36 2.07 12.83
N PRO A 15 4.91 1.11 12.01
CA PRO A 15 4.06 1.40 10.85
C PRO A 15 2.81 2.19 11.26
N ALA A 16 2.37 3.14 10.43
CA ALA A 16 1.11 3.82 10.71
C ALA A 16 -0.04 2.81 10.74
N ASN A 17 -1.01 3.01 11.63
CA ASN A 17 -2.16 2.11 11.83
C ASN A 17 -1.79 0.66 12.24
N PHE A 18 -0.57 0.40 12.72
CA PHE A 18 -0.14 -0.95 13.13
C PHE A 18 -1.05 -1.63 14.17
N THR A 19 -1.80 -0.87 14.98
CA THR A 19 -2.75 -1.40 15.97
C THR A 19 -3.92 -2.14 15.34
N PHE A 20 -4.12 -1.97 14.03
CA PHE A 20 -5.09 -2.71 13.23
C PHE A 20 -4.59 -4.08 12.77
N ALA A 21 -3.35 -4.48 13.06
CA ALA A 21 -2.85 -5.81 12.69
C ALA A 21 -3.86 -6.93 13.01
N GLY A 22 -4.25 -7.69 11.98
CA GLY A 22 -5.26 -8.74 12.05
C GLY A 22 -6.71 -8.28 12.13
N LYS A 23 -7.01 -7.00 11.88
CA LYS A 23 -8.36 -6.41 12.01
C LYS A 23 -8.80 -5.71 10.72
N LYS A 24 -10.10 -5.45 10.60
CA LYS A 24 -10.65 -4.55 9.59
C LYS A 24 -10.42 -3.10 10.04
N TYR A 25 -10.07 -2.23 9.09
CA TYR A 25 -9.85 -0.81 9.33
C TYR A 25 -11.19 -0.10 9.58
N ASP A 26 -11.28 0.60 10.71
CA ASP A 26 -12.42 1.45 11.10
C ASP A 26 -11.96 2.84 11.58
N GLY A 27 -10.74 3.25 11.19
CA GLY A 27 -10.13 4.48 11.65
C GLY A 27 -10.91 5.74 11.24
N PRO A 28 -10.54 6.92 11.77
CA PRO A 28 -11.34 8.15 11.66
C PRO A 28 -11.52 8.68 10.24
N ARG A 29 -10.73 8.17 9.27
CA ARG A 29 -10.86 8.53 7.86
C ARG A 29 -11.73 7.58 7.06
N TRP A 30 -12.23 6.52 7.69
CA TRP A 30 -13.17 5.60 7.10
C TRP A 30 -14.59 6.21 7.11
N THR A 31 -14.79 7.20 6.26
CA THR A 31 -16.03 8.01 6.20
C THR A 31 -17.24 7.19 5.73
N PRO A 32 -18.49 7.64 6.00
CA PRO A 32 -19.69 6.97 5.48
C PRO A 32 -19.69 6.80 3.95
N ARG A 33 -19.12 7.75 3.21
CA ARG A 33 -18.95 7.65 1.76
C ARG A 33 -18.05 6.48 1.37
N LEU A 34 -16.94 6.28 2.09
CA LEU A 34 -16.03 5.15 1.85
C LEU A 34 -16.66 3.83 2.28
N VAL A 35 -17.43 3.80 3.37
CA VAL A 35 -18.20 2.61 3.77
C VAL A 35 -19.18 2.20 2.66
N ALA A 36 -19.89 3.15 2.05
CA ALA A 36 -20.81 2.87 0.96
C ALA A 36 -20.08 2.41 -0.32
N LYS A 37 -18.92 3.00 -0.64
CA LYS A 37 -18.12 2.66 -1.82
C LYS A 37 -17.35 1.34 -1.67
N TYR A 38 -16.92 1.01 -0.46
CA TYR A 38 -16.07 -0.13 -0.10
C TYR A 38 -16.67 -0.91 1.09
N PRO A 39 -17.82 -1.60 0.90
CA PRO A 39 -18.53 -2.29 1.99
C PRO A 39 -17.69 -3.39 2.65
N ASP A 40 -16.86 -4.08 1.87
CA ASP A 40 -15.96 -5.13 2.35
C ASP A 40 -14.80 -4.57 3.20
N GLY A 41 -14.49 -3.29 3.03
CA GLY A 41 -13.42 -2.52 3.68
C GLY A 41 -12.02 -3.15 3.60
N VAL A 42 -11.06 -2.53 4.28
CA VAL A 42 -9.65 -2.94 4.22
C VAL A 42 -9.29 -3.75 5.46
N THR A 43 -8.83 -4.98 5.28
CA THR A 43 -8.25 -5.78 6.36
C THR A 43 -6.76 -5.51 6.47
N PHE A 44 -6.22 -5.63 7.67
CA PHE A 44 -4.78 -5.54 7.92
C PHE A 44 -4.21 -6.93 8.15
N THR A 45 -3.03 -7.17 7.58
CA THR A 45 -2.25 -8.38 7.79
C THR A 45 -1.80 -8.49 9.26
N PRO A 46 -1.42 -9.69 9.74
CA PRO A 46 -0.93 -9.88 11.11
C PRO A 46 0.31 -9.03 11.47
N ASP A 47 1.10 -8.63 10.48
CA ASP A 47 2.26 -7.75 10.63
C ASP A 47 1.95 -6.25 10.49
N GLY A 48 0.68 -5.89 10.29
CA GLY A 48 0.19 -4.52 10.44
C GLY A 48 0.18 -3.69 9.17
N TYR A 49 0.11 -4.31 7.99
CA TYR A 49 -0.03 -3.62 6.70
C TYR A 49 -1.44 -3.80 6.13
N PRO A 50 -2.00 -2.77 5.45
CA PRO A 50 -3.29 -2.90 4.80
C PRO A 50 -3.22 -3.86 3.61
N ASN A 51 -4.26 -4.68 3.46
CA ASN A 51 -4.43 -5.53 2.31
C ASN A 51 -5.38 -4.88 1.29
N PHE A 52 -4.80 -4.33 0.22
CA PHE A 52 -5.56 -3.72 -0.87
C PHE A 52 -5.83 -4.67 -2.04
N SER A 53 -5.50 -5.96 -1.94
CA SER A 53 -5.57 -6.90 -3.08
C SER A 53 -6.94 -6.95 -3.77
N GLN A 54 -8.02 -6.88 -2.97
CA GLN A 54 -9.40 -6.86 -3.48
C GLN A 54 -9.77 -5.59 -4.27
N TYR A 55 -9.00 -4.50 -4.10
CA TYR A 55 -9.24 -3.20 -4.72
C TYR A 55 -8.24 -2.90 -5.84
N GLN A 56 -7.41 -3.86 -6.20
CA GLN A 56 -6.56 -3.74 -7.38
C GLN A 56 -7.41 -3.56 -8.63
N TRP A 57 -6.96 -2.69 -9.54
CA TRP A 57 -7.64 -2.49 -10.81
C TRP A 57 -7.72 -3.79 -11.61
N VAL A 58 -8.95 -4.25 -11.84
CA VAL A 58 -9.28 -5.35 -12.75
C VAL A 58 -8.70 -5.14 -14.15
N GLY A 59 -7.84 -6.06 -14.59
CA GLY A 59 -7.21 -6.02 -15.92
C GLY A 59 -5.81 -5.41 -15.93
N ILE A 60 -5.36 -4.84 -14.80
CA ILE A 60 -3.97 -4.43 -14.61
C ILE A 60 -3.28 -5.41 -13.65
N PRO A 61 -2.23 -6.13 -14.09
CA PRO A 61 -1.51 -7.05 -13.22
C PRO A 61 -0.76 -6.29 -12.11
N GLN A 62 -0.39 -7.02 -11.06
CA GLN A 62 0.61 -6.52 -10.12
C GLN A 62 1.93 -6.38 -10.87
N VAL A 63 2.67 -5.32 -10.56
CA VAL A 63 3.97 -5.08 -11.16
C VAL A 63 5.05 -5.53 -10.18
N GLU A 64 5.90 -6.45 -10.62
CA GLU A 64 7.04 -6.95 -9.86
C GLU A 64 8.33 -6.21 -10.23
N PHE A 65 9.13 -5.91 -9.21
CA PHE A 65 10.49 -5.38 -9.32
C PHE A 65 11.50 -6.42 -8.86
N ASP A 66 12.62 -6.46 -9.56
CA ASP A 66 13.74 -7.34 -9.27
C ASP A 66 15.04 -6.53 -9.36
N PRO A 67 15.84 -6.42 -8.28
CA PRO A 67 15.63 -7.02 -6.95
C PRO A 67 14.59 -6.28 -6.07
N THR A 68 14.42 -4.97 -6.25
CA THR A 68 13.52 -4.10 -5.46
C THR A 68 13.16 -2.85 -6.29
N PHE A 69 12.05 -2.17 -5.96
CA PHE A 69 11.79 -0.85 -6.55
C PHE A 69 12.80 0.20 -6.07
N THR A 70 12.92 1.31 -6.80
CA THR A 70 13.99 2.30 -6.58
C THR A 70 13.79 3.14 -5.32
N GLY A 71 12.56 3.20 -4.80
CA GLY A 71 12.17 4.05 -3.68
C GLY A 71 11.87 5.49 -4.11
N ASP A 72 12.13 5.86 -5.36
CA ASP A 72 11.67 7.10 -5.95
C ASP A 72 10.30 6.86 -6.60
N ARG A 73 9.25 7.39 -5.96
CA ARG A 73 7.87 7.16 -6.39
C ARG A 73 7.63 7.53 -7.85
N ALA A 74 8.16 8.65 -8.33
CA ALA A 74 7.94 9.06 -9.71
C ALA A 74 8.59 8.10 -10.71
N LYS A 75 9.79 7.59 -10.38
CA LYS A 75 10.47 6.59 -11.22
C LYS A 75 9.77 5.24 -11.15
N ASP A 76 9.38 4.82 -9.96
CA ASP A 76 8.70 3.55 -9.72
C ASP A 76 7.34 3.52 -10.43
N ASP A 77 6.56 4.61 -10.37
CA ASP A 77 5.27 4.74 -11.04
C ASP A 77 5.45 4.69 -12.58
N ALA A 78 6.47 5.38 -13.12
CA ALA A 78 6.77 5.33 -14.56
C ALA A 78 7.20 3.93 -15.03
N ILE A 79 7.98 3.20 -14.21
CA ILE A 79 8.34 1.80 -14.48
C ILE A 79 7.10 0.91 -14.41
N ALA A 80 6.22 1.14 -13.43
CA ALA A 80 5.02 0.37 -13.24
C ALA A 80 4.02 0.58 -14.39
N ASN A 81 3.81 1.81 -14.84
CA ASN A 81 2.99 2.11 -16.02
C ASN A 81 3.49 1.33 -17.25
N ARG A 82 4.80 1.39 -17.52
CA ARG A 82 5.43 0.66 -18.63
C ARG A 82 5.22 -0.86 -18.53
N LYS A 83 5.44 -1.44 -17.34
CA LYS A 83 5.29 -2.89 -17.12
C LYS A 83 3.84 -3.35 -17.20
N ALA A 84 2.90 -2.49 -16.78
CA ALA A 84 1.47 -2.72 -16.89
C ALA A 84 0.91 -2.49 -18.30
N GLY A 85 1.71 -1.95 -19.22
CA GLY A 85 1.27 -1.65 -20.59
C GLY A 85 0.32 -0.46 -20.68
N ILE A 86 0.40 0.49 -19.74
CA ILE A 86 -0.39 1.72 -19.73
C ILE A 86 0.53 2.93 -19.95
N GLU A 87 0.01 3.97 -20.60
CA GLU A 87 0.77 5.19 -20.90
C GLU A 87 1.04 5.98 -19.62
N ASP A 88 -0.01 6.23 -18.84
CA ASP A 88 0.03 6.98 -17.59
C ASP A 88 -0.78 6.28 -16.50
N THR A 89 -0.51 6.65 -15.24
CA THR A 89 -1.30 6.22 -14.09
C THR A 89 -2.68 6.87 -14.21
N PRO A 90 -3.78 6.10 -14.34
CA PRO A 90 -5.04 6.72 -14.72
C PRO A 90 -5.68 7.49 -13.55
N ASP A 91 -6.49 8.47 -13.89
CA ASP A 91 -7.10 9.39 -12.94
C ASP A 91 -7.86 8.65 -11.82
N GLY A 92 -7.59 9.07 -10.57
CA GLY A 92 -8.21 8.47 -9.39
C GLY A 92 -7.56 7.16 -8.92
N TYR A 93 -6.44 6.75 -9.52
CA TYR A 93 -5.64 5.61 -9.07
C TYR A 93 -4.24 6.03 -8.66
N THR A 94 -3.63 5.21 -7.81
CA THR A 94 -2.24 5.35 -7.36
C THR A 94 -1.59 3.99 -7.35
N TRP A 95 -0.29 3.95 -7.64
CA TRP A 95 0.49 2.76 -7.36
C TRP A 95 0.77 2.66 -5.86
N HIS A 96 0.30 1.58 -5.25
CA HIS A 96 0.61 1.19 -3.89
C HIS A 96 1.91 0.38 -3.88
N HIS A 97 2.96 0.93 -3.27
CA HIS A 97 4.20 0.20 -2.98
C HIS A 97 3.98 -0.78 -1.83
N HIS A 98 3.86 -2.06 -2.15
CA HIS A 98 3.66 -3.12 -1.17
C HIS A 98 4.87 -3.26 -0.24
N GLN A 99 4.63 -3.72 1.00
CA GLN A 99 5.64 -3.79 2.05
C GLN A 99 6.79 -4.78 1.79
N ASP A 100 6.65 -5.66 0.80
CA ASP A 100 7.71 -6.58 0.39
C ASP A 100 8.88 -5.90 -0.33
N GLY A 101 8.74 -4.63 -0.72
CA GLY A 101 9.78 -3.88 -1.44
C GLY A 101 9.85 -4.17 -2.94
N ARG A 102 8.95 -4.98 -3.49
CA ARG A 102 9.07 -5.54 -4.84
C ARG A 102 7.78 -5.44 -5.64
N THR A 103 6.63 -5.47 -4.97
CA THR A 103 5.33 -5.47 -5.62
C THR A 103 4.72 -4.07 -5.64
N MET A 104 4.16 -3.67 -6.78
CA MET A 104 3.30 -2.49 -6.91
C MET A 104 1.90 -2.89 -7.38
N GLN A 105 0.89 -2.34 -6.72
CA GLN A 105 -0.53 -2.59 -7.00
C GLN A 105 -1.22 -1.29 -7.40
N LEU A 106 -1.89 -1.26 -8.55
CA LEU A 106 -2.67 -0.09 -8.95
C LEU A 106 -4.03 -0.13 -8.23
N VAL A 107 -4.27 0.81 -7.32
CA VAL A 107 -5.46 0.86 -6.45
C VAL A 107 -6.11 2.24 -6.47
N PRO A 108 -7.41 2.37 -6.15
CA PRO A 108 -8.05 3.68 -6.05
C PRO A 108 -7.35 4.59 -5.04
N THR A 109 -7.13 5.85 -5.42
CA THR A 109 -6.41 6.82 -4.57
C THR A 109 -7.15 7.11 -3.27
N ASP A 110 -8.48 7.21 -3.31
CA ASP A 110 -9.28 7.59 -2.15
C ASP A 110 -9.24 6.54 -1.03
N ILE A 111 -9.29 5.25 -1.35
CA ILE A 111 -9.14 4.18 -0.36
C ILE A 111 -7.71 4.12 0.20
N HIS A 112 -6.71 4.29 -0.67
CA HIS A 112 -5.30 4.29 -0.28
C HIS A 112 -4.97 5.45 0.67
N GLU A 113 -5.50 6.65 0.41
CA GLU A 113 -5.32 7.83 1.26
C GLU A 113 -6.08 7.75 2.59
N ALA A 114 -7.26 7.12 2.59
CA ALA A 114 -8.04 6.90 3.79
C ALA A 114 -7.31 5.96 4.76
N VAL A 115 -6.69 4.90 4.23
CA VAL A 115 -5.95 3.91 5.01
C VAL A 115 -4.45 4.25 4.99
N ARG A 116 -4.08 5.36 5.64
CA ARG A 116 -2.67 5.77 5.74
C ARG A 116 -1.82 4.66 6.37
N HIS A 117 -0.73 4.31 5.73
CA HIS A 117 0.18 3.26 6.17
C HIS A 117 1.62 3.64 5.79
N ALA A 118 2.58 2.88 6.29
CA ALA A 118 3.93 2.92 5.76
C ALA A 118 3.99 1.96 4.57
N GLY A 119 3.98 2.49 3.35
CA GLY A 119 4.23 1.68 2.14
C GLY A 119 5.68 1.22 2.06
N GLY A 120 5.96 0.30 1.16
CA GLY A 120 7.28 -0.31 1.01
C GLY A 120 8.41 0.68 0.70
N VAL A 121 8.12 1.87 0.13
CA VAL A 121 9.12 2.95 -0.03
C VAL A 121 9.78 3.32 1.29
N ALA A 122 9.03 3.34 2.40
CA ALA A 122 9.57 3.66 3.71
C ALA A 122 10.48 2.54 4.27
N ILE A 123 10.32 1.32 3.76
CA ILE A 123 11.13 0.15 4.12
C ILE A 123 12.42 0.16 3.29
N VAL A 124 12.29 0.25 1.96
CA VAL A 124 13.45 0.21 1.04
C VAL A 124 14.43 1.36 1.33
N LYS A 125 13.97 2.62 1.41
CA LYS A 125 14.85 3.76 1.74
C LYS A 125 15.52 3.68 3.10
N GLY A 126 14.96 2.91 4.01
CA GLY A 126 15.51 2.71 5.34
C GLY A 126 16.54 1.58 5.40
N ASN A 127 16.54 0.68 4.42
CA ASN A 127 17.53 -0.39 4.28
C ASN A 127 18.75 0.04 3.44
N ASP A 128 18.62 1.09 2.63
CA ASP A 128 19.71 1.68 1.83
C ASP A 128 20.57 2.71 2.62
N GLN A 129 20.34 2.86 3.93
CA GLN A 129 21.09 3.71 4.85
C GLN A 129 21.99 2.88 5.76
#